data_AF-A0AA39P9M4-F1
#
_entry.id   AF-A0AA39P9M4-F1
#
_cell.length_a   1.000
_cell.length_b   1.000
_cell.length_c   1.000
_cell.angle_alpha   90.00
_cell.angle_beta   90.00
_cell.angle_gamma   90.00
#
_symmetry.space_group_name_H-M   'P 1'
#
loop_
_entity.id
_entity.type
_entity.pdbx_description
1 polymer ?
#
loop_
_entity_poly.entity_id
_entity_poly.type
_entity_poly.pdbx_seq_one_letter_code
_entity_poly.pdbx_strand_id
1 'polypeptide(L)'
;MPATRSLSLSAPPSHASVTATSIVACITAILFLLYLLSLIWSFHNSHKSPVQINKPSGRKIQYFAPLIYAFMVIAALAEVATSSWLLTQYHIHHNYPNFLTRTGAIILLSSACWTCLTAGLFTLIFLHPAYRTHPVSSVGSQGLWSLITWMLWISGAAVVNGAVPSLITKGSCLSIVYCGQLRTLFALAILEIVTFSGALIILIFLMWSSARDGHRVHTPR
;
A
#
# COMPACT_ATOMS: atom_id res chain seq x y z
N MET A 1 33.97 -36.93 8.59
CA MET A 1 33.23 -36.93 7.33
C MET A 1 33.31 -35.52 6.72
N PRO A 2 34.07 -35.31 5.65
CA PRO A 2 34.19 -34.00 5.01
C PRO A 2 32.94 -33.72 4.17
N ALA A 3 32.29 -32.58 4.44
CA ALA A 3 31.14 -32.09 3.67
C ALA A 3 31.63 -31.58 2.30
N THR A 4 31.33 -32.32 1.25
CA THR A 4 31.48 -31.90 -0.15
C THR A 4 30.49 -30.76 -0.42
N ARG A 5 30.97 -29.51 -0.34
CA ARG A 5 30.27 -28.34 -0.92
C ARG A 5 30.28 -28.50 -2.44
N SER A 6 29.18 -29.00 -3.00
CA SER A 6 28.87 -28.86 -4.41
C SER A 6 28.72 -27.38 -4.72
N LEU A 7 29.75 -26.79 -5.34
CA LEU A 7 29.68 -25.50 -6.00
C LEU A 7 28.71 -25.64 -7.18
N SER A 8 27.42 -25.42 -6.92
CA SER A 8 26.41 -25.27 -7.95
C SER A 8 26.76 -24.02 -8.75
N LEU A 9 27.43 -24.21 -9.89
CA LEU A 9 27.64 -23.19 -10.90
C LEU A 9 26.26 -22.65 -11.28
N SER A 10 25.92 -21.45 -10.79
CA SER A 10 24.62 -20.85 -11.04
C SER A 10 24.50 -20.62 -12.54
N ALA A 11 23.56 -21.31 -13.19
CA ALA A 11 23.27 -21.08 -14.60
C ALA A 11 23.05 -19.58 -14.83
N PRO A 12 23.56 -19.02 -15.95
CA PRO A 12 23.37 -17.61 -16.23
C PRO A 12 21.88 -17.27 -16.23
N PRO A 13 21.48 -16.12 -15.66
CA PRO A 13 20.08 -15.72 -15.60
C PRO A 13 19.51 -15.68 -17.02
N SER A 14 18.28 -16.17 -17.20
CA SER A 14 17.64 -16.12 -18.50
C SER A 14 17.53 -14.65 -18.94
N HIS A 15 17.81 -14.37 -20.22
CA HIS A 15 17.68 -13.01 -20.76
C HIS A 15 16.29 -12.41 -20.46
N ALA A 16 15.24 -13.26 -20.51
CA ALA A 16 13.88 -12.88 -20.14
C ALA A 16 13.75 -12.40 -18.69
N SER A 17 14.39 -13.06 -17.72
CA SER A 17 14.33 -12.68 -16.30
C SER A 17 15.01 -11.33 -16.03
N VAL A 18 16.16 -11.07 -16.68
CA VAL A 18 16.88 -9.79 -16.58
C VAL A 18 16.06 -8.67 -17.20
N THR A 19 15.51 -8.90 -18.41
CA THR A 19 14.65 -7.94 -19.09
C THR A 19 13.40 -7.61 -18.26
N ALA A 20 12.73 -8.62 -17.70
CA ALA A 20 11.56 -8.42 -16.83
C ALA A 20 11.89 -7.58 -15.60
N THR A 21 13.02 -7.86 -14.94
CA THR A 21 13.47 -7.10 -13.76
C THR A 21 13.73 -5.64 -14.11
N SER A 22 14.42 -5.40 -15.24
CA SER A 22 14.68 -4.04 -15.73
C SER A 22 13.38 -3.28 -16.04
N ILE A 23 12.43 -3.92 -16.74
CA ILE A 23 11.14 -3.32 -17.08
C ILE A 23 10.35 -2.94 -15.81
N VAL A 24 10.22 -3.86 -14.86
CA VAL A 24 9.49 -3.59 -13.60
C VAL A 24 10.15 -2.45 -12.83
N ALA A 25 11.48 -2.43 -12.74
CA ALA A 25 12.21 -1.36 -12.07
C ALA A 25 12.00 0.00 -12.76
N CYS A 26 12.12 0.06 -14.09
CA CYS A 26 11.90 1.27 -14.87
C CYS A 26 10.48 1.81 -14.73
N ILE A 27 9.45 0.95 -14.87
CA ILE A 27 8.05 1.35 -14.74
C ILE A 27 7.78 1.87 -13.33
N THR A 28 8.23 1.16 -12.30
CA THR A 28 8.04 1.57 -10.90
C THR A 28 8.72 2.91 -10.63
N ALA A 29 9.95 3.11 -11.11
CA ALA A 29 10.66 4.38 -10.98
C ALA A 29 9.94 5.53 -11.69
N ILE A 30 9.43 5.30 -12.91
CA ILE A 30 8.64 6.30 -13.64
C ILE A 30 7.37 6.67 -12.86
N LEU A 31 6.61 5.68 -12.38
CA LEU A 31 5.40 5.92 -11.58
C LEU A 31 5.71 6.70 -10.30
N PHE A 32 6.78 6.35 -9.61
CA PHE A 32 7.23 7.05 -8.41
C PHE A 32 7.63 8.50 -8.71
N LEU A 33 8.38 8.75 -9.79
CA LEU A 33 8.76 10.10 -10.20
C LEU A 33 7.54 10.94 -10.60
N LEU A 34 6.61 10.38 -11.37
CA LEU A 34 5.36 11.05 -11.73
C LEU A 34 4.54 11.42 -10.50
N TYR A 35 4.49 10.52 -9.51
CA TYR A 35 3.85 10.77 -8.23
C TYR A 35 4.55 11.91 -7.45
N LEU A 36 5.88 11.88 -7.35
CA LEU A 36 6.65 12.94 -6.69
C LEU A 36 6.48 14.31 -7.37
N LEU A 37 6.51 14.35 -8.71
CA LEU A 37 6.28 15.59 -9.46
C LEU A 37 4.87 16.14 -9.19
N SER A 38 3.87 15.27 -9.17
CA SER A 38 2.48 15.64 -8.86
C SER A 38 2.36 16.18 -7.43
N LEU A 39 3.04 15.55 -6.47
CA LEU A 39 3.12 16.01 -5.08
C LEU A 39 3.79 17.38 -4.95
N ILE A 40 4.96 17.56 -5.56
CA ILE A 40 5.72 18.82 -5.51
C ILE A 40 4.89 19.94 -6.13
N TRP A 41 4.28 19.68 -7.30
CA TRP A 41 3.41 20.64 -7.96
C TRP A 41 2.22 21.04 -7.09
N SER A 42 1.53 20.05 -6.51
CA SER A 42 0.36 20.29 -5.66
C SER A 42 0.73 20.99 -4.35
N PHE A 43 1.88 20.66 -3.76
CA PHE A 43 2.42 21.31 -2.57
C PHE A 43 2.77 22.77 -2.84
N HIS A 44 3.47 23.03 -3.95
CA HIS A 44 3.81 24.38 -4.38
C HIS A 44 2.55 25.23 -4.64
N ASN A 45 1.51 24.64 -5.24
CA ASN A 45 0.24 25.32 -5.45
C ASN A 45 -0.51 25.61 -4.13
N SER A 46 -0.46 24.69 -3.16
CA SER A 46 -1.07 24.87 -1.85
C SER A 46 -0.44 26.04 -1.07
N HIS A 47 0.87 26.28 -1.24
CA HIS A 47 1.57 27.37 -0.58
C HIS A 47 1.20 28.75 -1.17
N LYS A 48 0.76 28.80 -2.42
CA LYS A 48 0.29 30.05 -3.07
C LYS A 48 -1.12 30.46 -2.64
N SER A 49 -1.89 29.58 -2.01
CA SER A 49 -3.28 29.84 -1.62
C SER A 49 -3.59 29.24 -0.24
N PRO A 50 -3.10 29.87 0.84
CA PRO A 50 -3.33 29.39 2.20
C PRO A 50 -4.81 29.54 2.58
N VAL A 51 -5.53 28.42 2.69
CA VAL A 51 -6.92 28.41 3.14
C VAL A 51 -6.97 28.57 4.66
N GLN A 52 -7.82 29.47 5.14
CA GLN A 52 -8.02 29.68 6.58
C GLN A 52 -8.85 28.53 7.17
N ILE A 53 -8.20 27.70 8.00
CA ILE A 53 -8.87 26.61 8.73
C ILE A 53 -9.43 27.17 10.04
N ASN A 54 -10.75 27.30 10.13
CA ASN A 54 -11.45 27.90 11.29
C ASN A 54 -11.43 27.04 12.57
N LYS A 55 -11.00 25.76 12.53
CA LYS A 55 -10.98 24.86 13.70
C LYS A 55 -9.56 24.38 14.04
N PRO A 56 -9.07 24.61 15.27
CA PRO A 56 -7.71 24.24 15.67
C PRO A 56 -7.49 22.72 15.72
N SER A 57 -8.51 21.93 16.05
CA SER A 57 -8.46 20.45 16.05
C SER A 57 -8.33 19.89 14.63
N GLY A 58 -8.99 20.49 13.64
CA GLY A 58 -8.90 20.10 12.24
C GLY A 58 -7.55 20.43 11.60
N ARG A 59 -6.87 21.47 12.07
CA ARG A 59 -5.57 21.92 11.52
C ARG A 59 -4.47 20.87 11.66
N LYS A 60 -4.37 20.18 12.81
CA LYS A 60 -3.34 19.14 13.01
C LYS A 60 -3.56 17.93 12.11
N ILE A 61 -4.80 17.46 12.00
CA ILE A 61 -5.15 16.27 11.21
C ILE A 61 -4.94 16.52 9.72
N GLN A 62 -5.31 17.70 9.23
CA GLN A 62 -5.09 18.07 7.82
C GLN A 62 -3.61 18.18 7.44
N TYR A 63 -2.73 18.40 8.41
CA TYR A 63 -1.28 18.42 8.17
C TYR A 63 -0.70 17.00 8.04
N PHE A 64 -1.16 16.06 8.87
CA PHE A 64 -0.67 14.68 8.86
C PHE A 64 -1.32 13.80 7.77
N ALA A 65 -2.55 14.11 7.36
CA ALA A 65 -3.27 13.26 6.39
C ALA A 65 -2.51 13.06 5.05
N PRO A 66 -1.97 14.11 4.40
CA PRO A 66 -1.22 13.92 3.16
C PRO A 66 0.05 13.08 3.31
N LEU A 67 0.70 13.14 4.48
CA LEU A 67 1.89 12.34 4.76
C LEU A 67 1.53 10.84 4.82
N ILE A 68 0.42 10.51 5.46
CA ILE A 68 -0.07 9.13 5.56
C ILE A 68 -0.45 8.60 4.18
N TYR A 69 -1.18 9.37 3.38
CA TYR A 69 -1.52 8.96 2.01
C TYR A 69 -0.27 8.79 1.13
N ALA A 70 0.73 9.68 1.26
CA ALA A 70 1.97 9.53 0.52
C ALA A 70 2.77 8.29 0.95
N PHE A 71 2.79 7.99 2.24
CA PHE A 71 3.38 6.74 2.73
C PHE A 71 2.67 5.51 2.14
N MET A 72 1.33 5.49 2.14
CA MET A 72 0.54 4.40 1.52
C MET A 72 0.82 4.25 0.02
N VAL A 73 0.94 5.34 -0.74
CA VAL A 73 1.26 5.25 -2.17
C VAL A 73 2.64 4.63 -2.39
N ILE A 74 3.64 5.00 -1.58
CA ILE A 74 5.00 4.46 -1.71
C ILE A 74 5.04 2.98 -1.33
N ALA A 75 4.38 2.59 -0.23
CA ALA A 75 4.30 1.20 0.21
C ALA A 75 3.55 0.34 -0.82
N ALA A 76 2.42 0.82 -1.34
CA ALA A 76 1.69 0.15 -2.42
C ALA A 76 2.49 0.06 -3.73
N LEU A 77 3.29 1.08 -4.11
CA LEU A 77 4.18 0.99 -5.28
C LEU A 77 5.27 -0.06 -5.09
N ALA A 78 5.84 -0.18 -3.89
CA ALA A 78 6.80 -1.24 -3.56
C ALA A 78 6.14 -2.63 -3.68
N GLU A 79 4.88 -2.76 -3.28
CA GLU A 79 4.10 -3.99 -3.44
C GLU A 79 3.78 -4.29 -4.91
N VAL A 80 3.42 -3.29 -5.73
CA VAL A 80 3.24 -3.43 -7.18
C VAL A 80 4.52 -3.97 -7.82
N ALA A 81 5.68 -3.39 -7.48
CA ALA A 81 6.97 -3.84 -8.00
C ALA A 81 7.28 -5.27 -7.59
N THR A 82 7.10 -5.60 -6.31
CA THR A 82 7.41 -6.94 -5.77
C THR A 82 6.48 -8.01 -6.34
N SER A 83 5.17 -7.76 -6.34
CA SER A 83 4.17 -8.71 -6.85
C SER A 83 4.26 -8.93 -8.36
N SER A 84 4.43 -7.87 -9.16
CA SER A 84 4.59 -7.97 -10.61
C SER A 84 5.88 -8.70 -10.99
N TRP A 85 6.98 -8.40 -10.30
CA TRP A 85 8.24 -9.13 -10.47
C TRP A 85 8.05 -10.61 -10.14
N LEU A 86 7.49 -10.93 -8.98
CA LEU A 86 7.31 -12.30 -8.51
C LEU A 86 6.43 -13.12 -9.47
N LEU A 87 5.30 -12.56 -9.91
CA LEU A 87 4.41 -13.20 -10.88
C LEU A 87 5.09 -13.45 -12.22
N THR A 88 5.92 -12.51 -12.68
CA THR A 88 6.66 -12.63 -13.95
C THR A 88 7.75 -13.69 -13.85
N GLN A 89 8.52 -13.70 -12.76
CA GLN A 89 9.57 -14.71 -12.53
C GLN A 89 8.99 -16.12 -12.45
N TYR A 90 7.90 -16.30 -11.68
CA TYR A 90 7.22 -17.58 -11.61
C TYR A 90 6.62 -18.02 -12.95
N HIS A 91 6.20 -17.08 -13.79
CA HIS A 91 5.69 -17.37 -15.13
C HIS A 91 6.81 -17.84 -16.07
N ILE A 92 7.93 -17.12 -16.11
CA ILE A 92 9.09 -17.44 -16.97
C ILE A 92 9.69 -18.80 -16.62
N HIS A 93 9.78 -19.11 -15.33
CA HIS A 93 10.43 -20.33 -14.83
C HIS A 93 9.44 -21.48 -14.55
N HIS A 94 8.14 -21.27 -14.76
CA HIS A 94 7.06 -22.23 -14.51
C HIS A 94 7.12 -22.89 -13.11
N ASN A 95 7.60 -22.16 -12.11
CA ASN A 95 7.94 -22.71 -10.78
C ASN A 95 7.07 -22.15 -9.65
N TYR A 96 5.78 -21.94 -9.90
CA TYR A 96 4.83 -21.53 -8.85
C TYR A 96 4.78 -22.58 -7.73
N PRO A 97 4.91 -22.20 -6.45
CA PRO A 97 4.88 -23.15 -5.34
C PRO A 97 3.54 -23.86 -5.21
N ASN A 98 2.45 -23.11 -5.41
CA ASN A 98 1.09 -23.61 -5.45
C ASN A 98 0.16 -22.58 -6.10
N PHE A 99 -1.05 -23.01 -6.47
CA PHE A 99 -2.07 -22.14 -7.06
C PHE A 99 -2.48 -20.99 -6.12
N LEU A 100 -2.55 -21.24 -4.81
CA LEU A 100 -2.91 -20.23 -3.81
C LEU A 100 -1.89 -19.08 -3.77
N THR A 101 -0.60 -19.36 -3.93
CA THR A 101 0.46 -18.34 -3.95
C THR A 101 0.29 -17.41 -5.14
N ARG A 102 -0.04 -17.97 -6.31
CA ARG A 102 -0.34 -17.19 -7.52
C ARG A 102 -1.57 -16.31 -7.30
N THR A 103 -2.65 -16.88 -6.79
CA THR A 103 -3.91 -16.15 -6.53
C THR A 103 -3.70 -15.04 -5.50
N GLY A 104 -2.99 -15.32 -4.40
CA GLY A 104 -2.67 -14.34 -3.37
C GLY A 104 -1.82 -13.17 -3.92
N ALA A 105 -0.80 -13.46 -4.72
CA ALA A 105 0.01 -12.43 -5.35
C ALA A 105 -0.78 -11.55 -6.34
N ILE A 106 -1.74 -12.13 -7.08
CA ILE A 106 -2.62 -11.38 -7.98
C ILE A 106 -3.58 -10.47 -7.20
N ILE A 107 -4.16 -10.96 -6.09
CA ILE A 107 -5.03 -10.17 -5.23
C ILE A 107 -4.26 -9.00 -4.61
N LEU A 108 -3.04 -9.26 -4.11
CA LEU A 108 -2.17 -8.20 -3.56
C LEU A 108 -1.76 -7.19 -4.61
N LEU A 109 -1.37 -7.62 -5.82
CA LEU A 109 -1.08 -6.71 -6.93
C LEU A 109 -2.29 -5.82 -7.25
N SER A 110 -3.48 -6.41 -7.32
CA SER A 110 -4.72 -5.67 -7.59
C SER A 110 -5.04 -4.66 -6.48
N SER A 111 -4.84 -5.06 -5.22
CA SER A 111 -5.02 -4.21 -4.04
C SER A 111 -4.01 -3.07 -3.98
N ALA A 112 -2.76 -3.34 -4.36
CA ALA A 112 -1.69 -2.35 -4.44
C ALA A 112 -1.96 -1.33 -5.55
N CYS A 113 -2.35 -1.79 -6.75
CA CYS A 113 -2.78 -0.90 -7.84
C CYS A 113 -3.98 -0.03 -7.43
N TRP A 114 -5.00 -0.62 -6.81
CA TRP A 114 -6.15 0.12 -6.27
C TRP A 114 -5.72 1.19 -5.26
N THR A 115 -4.84 0.83 -4.32
CA THR A 115 -4.34 1.74 -3.29
C THR A 115 -3.51 2.86 -3.90
N CYS A 116 -2.57 2.58 -4.81
CA CYS A 116 -1.78 3.59 -5.51
C CYS A 116 -2.67 4.62 -6.21
N LEU A 117 -3.66 4.15 -6.98
CA LEU A 117 -4.55 5.04 -7.74
C LEU A 117 -5.42 5.89 -6.81
N THR A 118 -6.07 5.26 -5.84
CA THR A 118 -7.05 5.94 -5.00
C THR A 118 -6.38 6.81 -3.93
N ALA A 119 -5.33 6.33 -3.24
CA ALA A 119 -4.58 7.14 -2.29
C ALA A 119 -3.83 8.29 -2.98
N GLY A 120 -3.30 8.06 -4.19
CA GLY A 120 -2.72 9.12 -5.02
C GLY A 120 -3.75 10.21 -5.35
N LEU A 121 -4.94 9.82 -5.79
CA LEU A 121 -6.04 10.73 -6.06
C LEU A 121 -6.48 11.49 -4.80
N PHE A 122 -6.66 10.82 -3.67
CA PHE A 122 -6.99 11.46 -2.40
C PHE A 122 -5.92 12.48 -1.99
N THR A 123 -4.64 12.15 -2.16
CA THR A 123 -3.55 13.08 -1.85
C THR A 123 -3.66 14.36 -2.68
N LEU A 124 -3.92 14.24 -3.99
CA LEU A 124 -4.09 15.40 -4.86
C LEU A 124 -5.32 16.23 -4.50
N ILE A 125 -6.45 15.58 -4.20
CA ILE A 125 -7.69 16.26 -3.76
C ILE A 125 -7.45 17.04 -2.45
N PHE A 126 -6.73 16.47 -1.49
CA PHE A 126 -6.42 17.14 -0.23
C PHE A 126 -5.43 18.28 -0.35
N LEU A 127 -4.51 18.23 -1.31
CA LEU A 127 -3.58 19.35 -1.54
C LEU A 127 -4.21 20.47 -2.38
N HIS A 128 -5.14 20.14 -3.27
CA HIS A 128 -5.72 21.13 -4.18
C HIS A 128 -6.78 22.01 -3.49
N PRO A 129 -6.65 23.35 -3.51
CA PRO A 129 -7.51 24.25 -2.76
C PRO A 129 -8.98 24.20 -3.21
N ALA A 130 -9.25 23.95 -4.50
CA ALA A 130 -10.62 23.90 -5.02
C ALA A 130 -11.42 22.64 -4.64
N TYR A 131 -10.74 21.50 -4.38
CA TYR A 131 -11.42 20.21 -4.19
C TYR A 131 -11.59 19.84 -2.72
N ARG A 132 -10.96 20.56 -1.78
CA ARG A 132 -11.13 20.31 -0.33
C ARG A 132 -12.57 20.46 0.17
N THR A 133 -13.37 21.31 -0.47
CA THR A 133 -14.78 21.58 -0.11
C THR A 133 -15.75 20.54 -0.66
N HIS A 134 -15.29 19.64 -1.53
CA HIS A 134 -16.17 18.65 -2.15
C HIS A 134 -16.55 17.54 -1.14
N PRO A 135 -17.74 16.93 -1.28
CA PRO A 135 -18.21 15.87 -0.39
C PRO A 135 -17.30 14.63 -0.37
N VAL A 136 -16.49 14.42 -1.43
CA VAL A 136 -15.46 13.35 -1.48
C VAL A 136 -14.41 13.51 -0.37
N SER A 137 -14.16 14.74 0.08
CA SER A 137 -13.28 15.10 1.20
C SER A 137 -13.91 14.79 2.57
N SER A 138 -15.17 14.36 2.62
CA SER A 138 -15.85 14.00 3.87
C SER A 138 -15.14 12.87 4.61
N VAL A 139 -15.16 12.96 5.95
CA VAL A 139 -14.65 11.92 6.86
C VAL A 139 -15.31 10.57 6.60
N GLY A 140 -16.61 10.57 6.25
CA GLY A 140 -17.35 9.35 5.93
C GLY A 140 -16.89 8.68 4.64
N SER A 141 -16.61 9.47 3.59
CA SER A 141 -16.10 8.97 2.31
C SER A 141 -14.71 8.33 2.49
N GLN A 142 -13.82 9.01 3.23
CA GLN A 142 -12.50 8.48 3.58
C GLN A 142 -12.59 7.21 4.44
N GLY A 143 -13.53 7.15 5.38
CA GLY A 143 -13.78 5.96 6.21
C GLY A 143 -14.24 4.77 5.39
N LEU A 144 -15.20 4.97 4.49
CA LEU A 144 -15.69 3.92 3.60
C LEU A 144 -14.59 3.41 2.67
N TRP A 145 -13.84 4.32 2.03
CA TRP A 145 -12.70 3.95 1.20
C TRP A 145 -11.63 3.17 1.99
N SER A 146 -11.29 3.64 3.19
CA SER A 146 -10.30 2.97 4.05
C SER A 146 -10.76 1.56 4.43
N LEU A 147 -12.06 1.38 4.72
CA LEU A 147 -12.62 0.07 5.08
C LEU A 147 -12.58 -0.91 3.91
N ILE A 148 -12.99 -0.47 2.71
CA ILE A 148 -12.92 -1.30 1.49
C ILE A 148 -11.47 -1.72 1.22
N THR A 149 -10.55 -0.76 1.28
CA THR A 149 -9.13 -1.01 0.99
C THR A 149 -8.51 -1.94 2.04
N TRP A 150 -8.84 -1.75 3.32
CA TRP A 150 -8.44 -2.64 4.40
C TRP A 150 -8.90 -4.09 4.18
N MET A 151 -10.15 -4.30 3.75
CA MET A 151 -10.67 -5.64 3.44
C MET A 151 -9.93 -6.31 2.27
N LEU A 152 -9.59 -5.54 1.22
CA LEU A 152 -8.81 -6.04 0.09
C LEU A 152 -7.44 -6.55 0.55
N TRP A 153 -6.72 -5.76 1.36
CA TRP A 153 -5.42 -6.16 1.91
C TRP A 153 -5.51 -7.40 2.80
N ILE A 154 -6.50 -7.47 3.70
CA ILE A 154 -6.71 -8.66 4.54
C ILE A 154 -6.97 -9.90 3.68
N SER A 155 -7.81 -9.80 2.66
CA SER A 155 -8.11 -10.93 1.79
C SER A 155 -6.85 -11.46 1.07
N GLY A 156 -6.02 -10.56 0.52
CA GLY A 156 -4.76 -10.94 -0.12
C GLY A 156 -3.77 -11.57 0.85
N ALA A 157 -3.58 -10.94 2.02
CA ALA A 157 -2.68 -11.45 3.05
C ALA A 157 -3.14 -12.82 3.59
N ALA A 158 -4.45 -13.02 3.78
CA ALA A 158 -5.01 -14.30 4.24
C ALA A 158 -4.74 -15.42 3.22
N VAL A 159 -4.93 -15.15 1.92
CA VAL A 159 -4.64 -16.14 0.87
C VAL A 159 -3.16 -16.48 0.82
N VAL A 160 -2.26 -15.49 0.91
CA VAL A 160 -0.80 -15.74 0.94
C VAL A 160 -0.38 -16.53 2.18
N ASN A 161 -0.92 -16.18 3.36
CA ASN A 161 -0.63 -16.89 4.60
C ASN A 161 -1.15 -18.34 4.57
N GLY A 162 -2.30 -18.59 3.94
CA GLY A 162 -2.81 -19.95 3.71
C GLY A 162 -2.01 -20.73 2.67
N ALA A 163 -1.42 -20.05 1.69
CA ALA A 163 -0.61 -20.65 0.63
C ALA A 163 0.74 -21.15 1.14
N VAL A 164 1.36 -20.40 2.06
CA VAL A 164 2.66 -20.75 2.66
C VAL A 164 2.56 -20.52 4.18
N PRO A 165 1.95 -21.46 4.91
CA PRO A 165 1.89 -21.37 6.36
C PRO A 165 3.34 -21.32 6.89
N SER A 166 3.58 -20.45 7.86
CA SER A 166 4.91 -20.24 8.47
C SER A 166 5.93 -19.44 7.63
N LEU A 167 5.47 -18.53 6.75
CA LEU A 167 6.32 -17.51 6.10
C LEU A 167 7.26 -16.79 7.09
N ILE A 168 6.82 -16.56 8.34
CA ILE A 168 7.56 -15.83 9.37
C ILE A 168 8.56 -16.74 10.13
N THR A 169 8.39 -18.06 10.11
CA THR A 169 9.22 -18.97 10.92
C THR A 169 10.57 -19.25 10.24
N LYS A 170 11.65 -19.34 11.04
CA LYS A 170 12.98 -19.72 10.54
C LYS A 170 12.94 -21.14 9.98
N GLY A 171 13.46 -21.36 8.77
CA GLY A 171 13.56 -22.68 8.14
C GLY A 171 12.42 -23.07 7.19
N SER A 172 11.30 -22.36 7.16
CA SER A 172 10.13 -22.72 6.31
C SER A 172 10.34 -22.53 4.80
N CYS A 173 11.45 -21.89 4.38
CA CYS A 173 11.70 -21.50 3.00
C CYS A 173 12.50 -22.52 2.17
N LEU A 174 12.81 -23.70 2.70
CA LEU A 174 13.75 -24.63 2.06
C LEU A 174 13.30 -25.12 0.67
N SER A 175 12.00 -25.09 0.37
CA SER A 175 11.44 -25.56 -0.91
C SER A 175 10.96 -24.44 -1.84
N ILE A 176 11.08 -23.16 -1.47
CA ILE A 176 10.52 -22.04 -2.23
C ILE A 176 11.65 -21.20 -2.82
N VAL A 177 11.72 -21.15 -4.16
CA VAL A 177 12.79 -20.47 -4.91
C VAL A 177 12.89 -18.98 -4.57
N TYR A 178 11.76 -18.26 -4.54
CA TYR A 178 11.71 -16.82 -4.27
C TYR A 178 11.13 -16.51 -2.89
N CYS A 179 11.55 -17.26 -1.85
CA CYS A 179 10.96 -17.11 -0.53
C CYS A 179 11.22 -15.73 0.10
N GLY A 180 12.38 -15.13 -0.16
CA GLY A 180 12.71 -13.79 0.34
C GLY A 180 11.73 -12.73 -0.17
N GLN A 181 11.43 -12.75 -1.47
CA GLN A 181 10.52 -11.82 -2.11
C GLN A 181 9.07 -12.07 -1.69
N LEU A 182 8.67 -13.34 -1.51
CA LEU A 182 7.34 -13.67 -0.99
C LEU A 182 7.17 -13.21 0.47
N ARG A 183 8.23 -13.27 1.29
CA ARG A 183 8.23 -12.70 2.64
C ARG A 183 8.12 -11.17 2.61
N THR A 184 8.84 -10.51 1.71
CA THR A 184 8.74 -9.06 1.53
C THR A 184 7.32 -8.66 1.13
N LEU A 185 6.72 -9.36 0.16
CA LEU A 185 5.33 -9.16 -0.26
C LEU A 185 4.37 -9.27 0.93
N PHE A 186 4.48 -10.36 1.70
CA PHE A 186 3.65 -10.54 2.89
C PHE A 186 3.88 -9.45 3.95
N ALA A 187 5.12 -9.04 4.19
CA ALA A 187 5.44 -7.99 5.16
C ALA A 187 4.87 -6.62 4.75
N LEU A 188 4.93 -6.27 3.47
CA LEU A 188 4.33 -5.05 2.92
C LEU A 188 2.81 -5.09 3.04
N ALA A 189 2.16 -6.23 2.76
CA ALA A 189 0.73 -6.38 2.98
C ALA A 189 0.34 -6.17 4.46
N ILE A 190 1.11 -6.71 5.41
CA ILE A 190 0.87 -6.50 6.85
C ILE A 190 1.08 -5.04 7.25
N LEU A 191 2.11 -4.38 6.71
CA LEU A 191 2.36 -2.96 6.93
C LEU A 191 1.16 -2.11 6.51
N GLU A 192 0.58 -2.39 5.34
CA GLU A 192 -0.62 -1.71 4.85
C GLU A 192 -1.84 -2.00 5.73
N ILE A 193 -2.07 -3.26 6.12
CA ILE A 193 -3.16 -3.64 7.03
C ILE A 193 -3.07 -2.85 8.35
N VAL A 194 -1.89 -2.77 8.95
CA VAL A 194 -1.66 -2.01 10.21
C VAL A 194 -1.94 -0.52 9.99
N THR A 195 -1.48 0.04 8.87
CA THR A 195 -1.66 1.45 8.55
C THR A 195 -3.14 1.79 8.36
N PHE A 196 -3.88 1.00 7.58
CA PHE A 196 -5.33 1.16 7.41
C PHE A 196 -6.11 0.92 8.69
N SER A 197 -5.70 -0.03 9.54
CA SER A 197 -6.32 -0.26 10.85
C SER A 197 -6.17 0.98 11.74
N GLY A 198 -4.97 1.57 11.80
CA GLY A 198 -4.73 2.82 12.51
C GLY A 198 -5.58 3.97 11.96
N ALA A 199 -5.68 4.11 10.65
CA ALA A 199 -6.52 5.12 10.00
C ALA A 199 -8.00 4.95 10.38
N LEU A 200 -8.53 3.73 10.34
CA LEU A 200 -9.91 3.43 10.72
C LEU A 200 -10.19 3.75 12.19
N ILE A 201 -9.28 3.40 13.11
CA ILE A 201 -9.40 3.73 14.54
C ILE A 201 -9.48 5.25 14.72
N ILE A 202 -8.61 6.02 14.06
CA ILE A 202 -8.61 7.49 14.13
C ILE A 202 -9.93 8.05 13.58
N LEU A 203 -10.44 7.53 12.46
CA LEU A 203 -11.69 7.98 11.86
C LEU A 203 -12.89 7.70 12.77
N ILE A 204 -12.94 6.51 13.38
CA ILE A 204 -13.98 6.16 14.36
C ILE A 204 -13.93 7.11 15.56
N PHE A 205 -12.73 7.41 16.07
CA PHE A 205 -12.56 8.36 17.16
C PHE A 205 -13.03 9.77 16.80
N LEU A 206 -12.76 10.24 15.58
CA LEU A 206 -13.22 11.54 15.10
C LEU A 206 -14.74 11.59 14.93
N MET A 207 -15.34 10.53 14.39
CA MET A 207 -16.80 10.41 14.28
C MET A 207 -17.46 10.42 15.66
N TRP A 208 -16.94 9.66 16.62
CA TRP A 208 -17.40 9.67 18.01
C TRP A 208 -17.31 11.08 18.61
N SER A 209 -16.15 11.72 18.47
CA SER A 209 -15.90 13.07 19.01
C SER A 209 -16.92 14.08 18.47
N SER A 210 -17.16 14.05 17.16
CA SER A 210 -18.15 14.92 16.51
C SER A 210 -19.57 14.65 17.01
N ALA A 211 -19.95 13.39 17.23
CA ALA A 211 -21.27 13.03 17.75
C ALA A 211 -21.48 13.54 19.18
N ARG A 212 -20.45 13.45 20.04
CA ARG A 212 -20.51 13.99 21.42
C ARG A 212 -20.66 15.50 21.44
N ASP A 213 -19.93 16.20 20.57
CA ASP A 213 -19.99 17.66 20.51
C ASP A 213 -21.35 18.15 20.00
N GLY A 214 -21.95 17.44 19.04
CA GLY A 214 -23.32 17.74 18.56
C GLY A 214 -24.37 17.59 19.66
N HIS A 215 -24.28 16.55 20.49
CA HIS A 215 -25.21 16.33 21.60
C HIS A 215 -25.16 17.46 22.63
N ARG A 216 -24.00 18.08 22.87
CA ARG A 216 -23.86 19.18 23.85
C ARG A 216 -24.54 20.47 23.43
N VAL A 217 -24.78 20.68 22.14
CA VAL A 217 -25.45 21.88 21.60
C VAL A 217 -26.98 21.80 21.73
N HIS A 218 -27.54 20.59 21.83
CA HIS A 218 -29.00 20.38 21.90
C HIS A 218 -29.56 20.18 23.32
N THR A 219 -28.72 20.17 24.34
CA THR A 219 -29.14 20.33 25.75
C THR A 219 -28.86 21.76 26.22
N PRO A 220 -29.79 22.71 26.03
CA PRO A 220 -29.72 23.99 26.73
C PRO A 220 -29.84 23.74 28.24
N ARG A 221 -28.98 24.40 29.02
CA ARG A 221 -29.09 24.47 30.48
C ARG A 221 -30.33 25.26 30.89
#